data_AF-A0A8S2YA79-F1
#
_entry.id   AF-A0A8S2YA79-F1
#
_cell.length_a   1.000
_cell.length_b   1.000
_cell.length_c   1.000
_cell.angle_alpha   90.00
_cell.angle_beta   90.00
_cell.angle_gamma   90.00
#
_symmetry.space_group_name_H-M   'P 1'
#
loop_
_entity.id
_entity.type
_entity.pdbx_description
1 polymer ?
#
loop_
_entity_poly.entity_id
_entity_poly.type
_entity_poly.pdbx_seq_one_letter_code
_entity_poly.pdbx_strand_id
1 'polypeptide(L)'
;MKCPVVKSFRTELTRNLLNNNNNRASPYSSTVNNNNIYQYNSSDFPQMPTRWLPSNSSMISKLDELITGMSKVNEILGKMSETNKRFEQFITNKNEHDMKVISEIDHLKSNDRKLEKELVLVNAKIISHDNLIKQQDEMLKKLLLPILDGLLKLNNAMNIDNNGRVLDADCRSKFERYRAQVNNCREGRIFV
;
A
#
# COMPACT_ATOMS: atom_id res chain seq x y z
N MET A 1 6.31 -17.30 7.64
CA MET A 1 7.67 -17.43 7.04
C MET A 1 8.70 -17.38 8.16
N LYS A 2 9.61 -18.36 8.27
CA LYS A 2 10.59 -18.45 9.38
C LYS A 2 11.84 -17.61 9.04
N CYS A 3 12.11 -16.57 9.82
CA CYS A 3 13.28 -15.70 9.64
C CYS A 3 14.60 -16.49 9.81
N PRO A 4 15.49 -16.55 8.79
CA PRO A 4 16.74 -17.31 8.84
C PRO A 4 17.68 -16.88 9.98
N VAL A 5 17.65 -15.60 10.35
CA VAL A 5 18.48 -15.00 11.40
C VAL A 5 18.11 -15.53 12.79
N VAL A 6 16.81 -15.75 13.04
CA VAL A 6 16.34 -16.30 14.33
C VAL A 6 16.74 -17.77 14.47
N LYS A 7 16.85 -18.49 13.35
CA LYS A 7 17.28 -19.89 13.35
C LYS A 7 18.76 -20.00 13.67
N SER A 8 19.62 -19.20 13.03
CA SER A 8 21.07 -19.22 13.28
C SER A 8 21.41 -18.87 14.73
N PHE A 9 20.78 -17.83 15.29
CA PHE A 9 20.99 -17.41 16.67
C PHE A 9 20.65 -18.51 17.69
N ARG A 10 19.54 -19.23 17.50
CA ARG A 10 19.15 -20.33 18.39
C ARG A 10 20.13 -21.50 18.33
N THR A 11 20.63 -21.84 17.15
CA THR A 11 21.67 -22.89 17.00
C THR A 11 22.98 -22.50 17.68
N GLU A 12 23.41 -21.24 17.54
CA GLU A 12 24.65 -20.74 18.16
C GLU A 12 24.57 -20.77 19.69
N LEU A 13 23.43 -20.32 20.24
CA LEU A 13 23.18 -20.32 21.68
C LEU A 13 23.20 -21.75 22.26
N THR A 14 22.55 -22.69 21.56
CA THR A 14 22.49 -24.10 21.98
C THR A 14 23.88 -24.74 21.96
N ARG A 15 24.71 -24.40 20.97
CA ARG A 15 26.09 -24.90 20.85
C ARG A 15 26.97 -24.44 22.02
N ASN A 16 26.86 -23.17 22.40
CA ASN A 16 27.66 -22.61 23.49
C ASN A 16 27.27 -23.17 24.87
N LEU A 17 26.00 -23.45 25.10
CA LEU A 17 25.55 -24.06 26.36
C LEU A 17 26.04 -25.50 26.53
N LEU A 18 26.08 -26.28 25.45
CA LEU A 18 26.52 -27.68 25.50
C LEU A 18 28.03 -27.83 25.66
N ASN A 19 28.83 -26.86 25.20
CA ASN A 19 30.30 -26.97 25.23
C ASN A 19 30.94 -26.59 26.57
N ASN A 20 30.23 -25.89 27.46
CA ASN A 20 30.80 -25.39 28.73
C ASN A 20 30.84 -26.43 29.87
N ASN A 21 30.23 -27.60 29.73
CA ASN A 21 30.14 -28.59 30.81
C ASN A 21 31.23 -29.69 30.81
N ASN A 22 32.13 -29.73 29.83
CA ASN A 22 33.08 -30.86 29.71
C ASN A 22 34.46 -30.66 30.36
N ASN A 23 34.76 -29.51 30.99
CA ASN A 23 36.15 -29.18 31.40
C ASN A 23 36.39 -28.96 32.91
N ARG A 24 35.67 -29.62 33.82
CA ARG A 24 36.07 -29.67 35.25
C ARG A 24 35.79 -31.03 35.90
N ALA A 25 36.76 -31.92 35.81
CA ALA A 25 36.95 -32.98 36.79
C ALA A 25 38.32 -32.79 37.43
N SER A 26 38.36 -32.56 38.74
CA SER A 26 39.58 -32.51 39.57
C SER A 26 39.47 -33.64 40.61
N PRO A 27 40.45 -34.54 40.75
CA PRO A 27 40.46 -35.54 41.82
C PRO A 27 41.30 -35.04 42.99
N TYR A 28 40.70 -34.92 44.17
CA TYR A 28 41.41 -34.75 45.44
C TYR A 28 41.60 -36.10 46.12
N SER A 29 42.83 -36.35 46.57
CA SER A 29 43.30 -37.53 47.30
C SER A 29 43.02 -37.41 48.80
N SER A 30 42.70 -38.51 49.46
CA SER A 30 42.75 -38.63 50.92
C SER A 30 43.01 -40.06 51.36
N THR A 31 44.15 -40.32 52.01
CA THR A 31 44.21 -41.24 53.17
C THR A 31 45.47 -41.00 54.00
N VAL A 32 45.27 -40.71 55.27
CA VAL A 32 46.25 -40.58 56.36
C VAL A 32 46.21 -41.88 57.18
N ASN A 33 47.35 -42.37 57.66
CA ASN A 33 47.40 -43.44 58.66
C ASN A 33 48.18 -42.96 59.91
N ASN A 34 47.61 -43.29 61.07
CA ASN A 34 47.93 -42.80 62.42
C ASN A 34 49.10 -43.55 63.06
N ASN A 35 49.89 -42.83 63.89
CA ASN A 35 50.06 -43.15 65.32
C ASN A 35 51.13 -42.23 65.92
N ASN A 36 50.73 -41.31 66.82
CA ASN A 36 51.47 -41.00 68.04
C ASN A 36 50.62 -40.15 68.99
N ILE A 37 50.66 -40.55 70.26
CA ILE A 37 49.97 -39.96 71.40
C ILE A 37 50.67 -38.64 71.72
N TYR A 38 49.94 -37.52 71.65
CA TYR A 38 50.44 -36.21 72.10
C TYR A 38 49.73 -35.82 73.41
N GLN A 39 50.53 -35.73 74.48
CA GLN A 39 50.15 -35.13 75.76
C GLN A 39 49.81 -33.65 75.55
N TYR A 40 48.66 -33.22 76.07
CA TYR A 40 48.12 -31.88 75.90
C TYR A 40 48.58 -30.97 77.05
N ASN A 41 49.47 -30.02 76.77
CA ASN A 41 49.82 -28.93 77.69
C ASN A 41 49.01 -27.68 77.33
N SER A 42 48.14 -27.23 78.26
CA SER A 42 47.23 -26.09 78.03
C SER A 42 47.91 -24.71 77.95
N SER A 43 49.24 -24.64 78.13
CA SER A 43 50.01 -23.39 78.11
C SER A 43 50.66 -23.07 76.75
N ASP A 44 50.58 -23.97 75.76
CA ASP A 44 51.19 -23.78 74.43
C ASP A 44 50.19 -23.28 73.36
N PHE A 45 48.99 -22.87 73.76
CA PHE A 45 48.02 -22.28 72.83
C PHE A 45 48.27 -20.77 72.68
N PRO A 46 48.44 -20.25 71.45
CA PRO A 46 48.45 -18.81 71.23
C PRO A 46 47.11 -18.24 71.70
N GLN A 47 47.15 -17.14 72.46
CA GLN A 47 45.95 -16.46 72.91
C GLN A 47 45.02 -16.20 71.72
N MET A 48 43.74 -16.58 71.86
CA MET A 48 42.76 -16.32 70.82
C MET A 48 42.73 -14.83 70.49
N PRO A 49 42.63 -14.44 69.20
CA PRO A 49 42.54 -13.05 68.83
C PRO A 49 41.36 -12.41 69.54
N THR A 50 41.64 -11.32 70.27
CA THR A 50 40.62 -10.50 70.93
C THR A 50 39.56 -10.11 69.90
N ARG A 51 38.29 -10.25 70.31
CA ARG A 51 37.07 -9.94 69.54
C ARG A 51 37.30 -8.81 68.54
N TRP A 52 37.21 -9.12 67.25
CA TRP A 52 37.23 -8.13 66.18
C TRP A 52 36.11 -7.10 66.43
N LEU A 53 36.45 -5.95 67.00
CA LEU A 53 35.61 -4.77 66.82
C LEU A 53 35.71 -4.40 65.34
N PRO A 54 34.58 -4.10 64.65
CA PRO A 54 34.59 -3.86 63.22
C PRO A 54 35.28 -2.52 62.95
N SER A 55 36.59 -2.59 62.76
CA SER A 55 37.40 -1.51 62.22
C SER A 55 37.04 -1.33 60.74
N ASN A 56 36.20 -0.32 60.47
CA ASN A 56 36.00 0.34 59.17
C ASN A 56 35.83 -0.55 57.93
N SER A 57 34.65 -1.17 57.87
CA SER A 57 33.67 -1.35 56.76
C SER A 57 34.04 -1.26 55.26
N SER A 58 35.29 -1.26 54.81
CA SER A 58 35.62 -1.17 53.36
C SER A 58 35.04 -2.32 52.52
N MET A 59 34.98 -3.53 53.09
CA MET A 59 34.41 -4.68 52.39
C MET A 59 32.88 -4.64 52.37
N ILE A 60 32.27 -4.13 53.44
CA ILE A 60 30.81 -3.95 53.55
C ILE A 60 30.35 -2.84 52.60
N SER A 61 31.08 -1.72 52.50
CA SER A 61 30.76 -0.64 51.57
C SER A 61 30.87 -1.08 50.10
N LYS A 62 31.86 -1.93 49.76
CA LYS A 62 31.99 -2.52 48.41
C LYS A 62 30.84 -3.48 48.08
N LEU A 63 30.35 -4.22 49.07
CA LEU A 63 29.17 -5.08 48.94
C LEU A 63 27.91 -4.24 48.71
N ASP A 64 27.72 -3.17 49.47
CA ASP A 64 26.60 -2.24 49.27
C ASP A 64 26.65 -1.56 47.90
N GLU A 65 27.84 -1.11 47.45
CA GLU A 65 28.02 -0.58 46.09
C GLU A 65 27.69 -1.62 45.01
N LEU A 66 28.09 -2.88 45.22
CA LEU A 66 27.78 -3.97 44.30
C LEU A 66 26.28 -4.26 44.24
N ILE A 67 25.60 -4.33 45.38
CA ILE A 67 24.14 -4.53 45.45
C ILE A 67 23.40 -3.38 44.78
N THR A 68 23.86 -2.15 45.02
CA THR A 68 23.28 -0.95 44.40
C THR A 68 23.56 -0.92 42.89
N GLY A 69 24.75 -1.32 42.46
CA GLY A 69 25.13 -1.46 41.05
C GLY A 69 24.31 -2.51 40.33
N MET A 70 24.12 -3.69 40.93
CA MET A 70 23.25 -4.75 40.39
C MET A 70 21.80 -4.30 40.29
N SER A 71 21.29 -3.56 41.28
CA SER A 71 19.93 -3.01 41.22
C SER A 71 19.76 -2.01 40.07
N LYS A 72 20.73 -1.11 39.85
CA LYS A 72 20.72 -0.19 38.71
C LYS A 72 20.77 -0.92 37.37
N VAL A 73 21.62 -1.94 37.25
CA VAL A 73 21.69 -2.77 36.03
C VAL A 73 20.35 -3.46 35.76
N ASN A 74 19.72 -4.00 36.79
CA ASN A 74 18.42 -4.65 36.67
C ASN A 74 17.31 -3.66 36.24
N GLU A 75 17.32 -2.44 36.79
CA GLU A 75 16.39 -1.39 36.37
C GLU A 75 16.59 -0.97 34.91
N ILE A 76 17.84 -0.82 34.47
CA ILE A 76 18.19 -0.49 33.08
C ILE A 76 17.75 -1.62 32.14
N LEU A 77 17.99 -2.88 32.51
CA LEU A 77 17.54 -4.05 31.75
C LEU A 77 16.01 -4.12 31.67
N GLY A 78 15.31 -3.80 32.76
CA GLY A 78 13.85 -3.70 32.77
C GLY A 78 13.33 -2.64 31.80
N LYS A 79 13.91 -1.43 31.84
CA LYS A 79 13.57 -0.35 30.89
C LYS A 79 13.88 -0.74 29.44
N MET A 80 15.03 -1.38 29.19
CA MET A 80 15.43 -1.83 27.86
C MET A 80 14.51 -2.94 27.32
N SER A 81 14.07 -3.86 28.19
CA SER A 81 13.08 -4.88 27.82
C SER A 81 11.75 -4.25 27.43
N GLU A 82 11.31 -3.21 28.15
CA GLU A 82 10.05 -2.53 27.86
C GLU A 82 10.11 -1.70 26.57
N THR A 83 11.21 -0.98 26.33
CA THR A 83 11.41 -0.27 25.07
C THR A 83 11.48 -1.23 23.89
N ASN A 84 12.11 -2.40 24.05
CA ASN A 84 12.15 -3.41 23.00
C ASN A 84 10.75 -3.93 22.65
N LYS A 85 9.88 -4.18 23.64
CA LYS A 85 8.49 -4.56 23.38
C LYS A 85 7.73 -3.50 22.59
N ARG A 86 7.90 -2.22 22.93
CA ARG A 86 7.27 -1.10 22.20
C ARG A 86 7.77 -1.01 20.76
N PHE A 87 9.06 -1.26 20.56
CA PHE A 87 9.65 -1.30 19.22
C PHE A 87 9.06 -2.43 18.36
N GLU A 88 8.95 -3.64 18.90
CA GLU A 88 8.31 -4.78 18.21
C GLU A 88 6.85 -4.48 17.84
N GLN A 89 6.11 -3.85 18.74
CA GLN A 89 4.74 -3.42 18.48
C GLN A 89 4.69 -2.34 17.38
N PHE A 90 5.63 -1.39 17.40
CA PHE A 90 5.74 -0.37 16.35
C PHE A 90 6.02 -1.00 14.98
N ILE A 91 6.95 -1.95 14.89
CA ILE A 91 7.26 -2.66 13.64
C ILE A 91 6.04 -3.42 13.13
N THR A 92 5.30 -4.08 14.02
CA THR A 92 4.09 -4.82 13.66
C THR A 92 3.02 -3.87 13.11
N ASN A 93 2.73 -2.78 13.82
CA ASN A 93 1.74 -1.78 13.40
C ASN A 93 2.13 -1.11 12.08
N LYS A 94 3.43 -0.82 11.91
CA LYS A 94 3.94 -0.25 10.66
C LYS A 94 3.76 -1.20 9.49
N ASN A 95 4.11 -2.48 9.65
CA ASN A 95 3.94 -3.47 8.61
C ASN A 95 2.46 -3.66 8.22
N GLU A 96 1.54 -3.65 9.19
CA GLU A 96 0.11 -3.70 8.92
C GLU A 96 -0.38 -2.46 8.14
N HIS A 97 0.10 -1.28 8.52
CA HIS A 97 -0.22 -0.04 7.83
C HIS A 97 0.32 -0.06 6.39
N ASP A 98 1.57 -0.47 6.18
CA ASP A 98 2.19 -0.56 4.87
C ASP A 98 1.42 -1.54 3.97
N MET A 99 0.95 -2.67 4.50
CA MET A 99 0.11 -3.62 3.76
C MET A 99 -1.25 -3.02 3.36
N LYS A 100 -1.87 -2.19 4.21
CA LYS A 100 -3.11 -1.47 3.86
C LYS A 100 -2.88 -0.48 2.72
N VAL A 101 -1.81 0.31 2.80
CA VAL A 101 -1.46 1.27 1.75
C VAL A 101 -1.20 0.56 0.42
N ILE A 102 -0.47 -0.56 0.42
CA ILE A 102 -0.26 -1.37 -0.80
C ILE A 102 -1.60 -1.82 -1.38
N SER A 103 -2.51 -2.33 -0.55
CA SER A 103 -3.84 -2.75 -0.99
C SER A 103 -4.67 -1.60 -1.58
N GLU A 104 -4.60 -0.40 -0.99
CA GLU A 104 -5.29 0.78 -1.52
C GLU A 104 -4.71 1.23 -2.86
N ILE A 105 -3.38 1.22 -3.01
CA ILE A 105 -2.70 1.51 -4.27
C ILE A 105 -3.12 0.52 -5.36
N ASP A 106 -3.21 -0.76 -5.05
CA ASP A 106 -3.63 -1.78 -6.02
C ASP A 106 -5.09 -1.62 -6.44
N HIS A 107 -5.97 -1.24 -5.50
CA HIS A 107 -7.35 -0.90 -5.81
C HIS A 107 -7.44 0.34 -6.73
N LEU A 108 -6.65 1.38 -6.45
CA LEU A 108 -6.58 2.57 -7.30
C LEU A 108 -6.09 2.24 -8.71
N LYS A 109 -5.04 1.42 -8.86
CA LYS A 109 -4.56 0.95 -10.16
C LYS A 109 -5.62 0.16 -10.93
N SER A 110 -6.41 -0.66 -10.24
CA SER A 110 -7.51 -1.40 -10.86
C SER A 110 -8.59 -0.46 -11.39
N ASN A 111 -8.96 0.56 -10.59
CA ASN A 111 -9.94 1.56 -11.01
C ASN A 111 -9.45 2.40 -12.19
N ASP A 112 -8.17 2.79 -12.17
CA ASP A 112 -7.55 3.56 -13.26
C ASP A 112 -7.61 2.79 -14.59
N ARG A 113 -7.23 1.51 -14.57
CA ARG A 113 -7.37 0.61 -15.75
C ARG A 113 -8.81 0.46 -16.24
N LYS A 114 -9.79 0.53 -15.34
CA LYS A 114 -11.20 0.45 -15.71
C LYS A 114 -11.64 1.75 -16.40
N LEU A 115 -11.26 2.89 -15.85
CA LEU A 115 -11.53 4.21 -16.44
C LEU A 115 -10.89 4.35 -17.82
N GLU A 116 -9.65 3.88 -17.99
CA GLU A 116 -8.96 3.89 -19.28
C GLU A 116 -9.75 3.12 -20.35
N LYS A 117 -10.27 1.92 -20.02
CA LYS A 117 -11.11 1.13 -20.92
C LYS A 117 -12.42 1.82 -21.26
N GLU A 118 -13.08 2.42 -20.26
CA GLU A 118 -14.33 3.16 -20.47
C GLU A 118 -14.11 4.38 -21.38
N LEU A 119 -12.99 5.10 -21.19
CA LEU A 119 -12.63 6.26 -22.02
C LEU A 119 -12.38 5.85 -23.48
N VAL A 120 -11.67 4.76 -23.71
CA VAL A 120 -11.47 4.20 -25.07
C VAL A 120 -12.80 3.85 -25.72
N LEU A 121 -13.72 3.20 -24.98
CA LEU A 121 -15.05 2.85 -25.47
C LEU A 121 -15.88 4.08 -25.84
N VAL A 122 -15.89 5.10 -24.98
CA VAL A 122 -16.60 6.36 -25.24
C VAL A 122 -16.05 7.04 -26.48
N ASN A 123 -14.72 7.11 -26.61
CA ASN A 123 -14.09 7.73 -27.78
C ASN A 123 -14.45 6.99 -29.08
N ALA A 124 -14.47 5.64 -29.05
CA ALA A 124 -14.91 4.84 -30.19
C ALA A 124 -16.38 5.12 -30.58
N LYS A 125 -17.28 5.28 -29.59
CA LYS A 125 -18.68 5.65 -29.83
C LYS A 125 -18.83 7.03 -30.43
N ILE A 126 -18.07 8.02 -29.95
CA ILE A 126 -18.08 9.39 -30.49
C ILE A 126 -17.69 9.37 -31.97
N ILE A 127 -16.58 8.71 -32.31
CA ILE A 127 -16.12 8.58 -33.70
C ILE A 127 -17.19 7.90 -34.57
N SER A 128 -17.83 6.85 -34.07
CA SER A 128 -18.90 6.16 -34.78
C SER A 128 -20.12 7.07 -35.02
N HIS A 129 -20.53 7.84 -34.01
CA HIS A 129 -21.65 8.78 -34.15
C HIS A 129 -21.33 9.92 -35.12
N ASP A 130 -20.13 10.48 -35.06
CA ASP A 130 -19.69 11.52 -36.00
C ASP A 130 -19.72 11.02 -37.45
N ASN A 131 -19.28 9.79 -37.69
CA ASN A 131 -19.35 9.17 -39.01
C ASN A 131 -20.79 8.97 -39.47
N LEU A 132 -21.68 8.53 -38.57
CA LEU A 132 -23.10 8.34 -38.87
C LEU A 132 -23.78 9.68 -39.20
N ILE A 133 -23.50 10.74 -38.44
CA ILE A 133 -24.00 12.09 -38.70
C ILE A 133 -23.54 12.57 -40.09
N LYS A 134 -22.25 12.40 -40.42
CA LYS A 134 -21.73 12.75 -41.75
C LYS A 134 -22.42 11.98 -42.87
N GLN A 135 -22.65 10.68 -42.69
CA GLN A 135 -23.37 9.86 -43.69
C GLN A 135 -24.82 10.32 -43.86
N GLN A 136 -25.51 10.67 -42.77
CA GLN A 136 -26.87 11.19 -42.82
C GLN A 136 -26.93 12.57 -43.50
N ASP A 137 -25.98 13.46 -43.21
CA ASP A 137 -25.88 14.77 -43.86
C ASP A 137 -25.61 14.64 -45.36
N GLU A 138 -24.73 13.72 -45.75
CA GLU A 138 -24.47 13.39 -47.15
C GLU A 138 -25.72 12.83 -47.85
N MET A 139 -26.45 11.92 -47.21
CA MET A 139 -27.70 11.38 -47.74
C MET A 139 -28.75 12.47 -47.90
N LEU A 140 -28.89 13.35 -46.91
CA LEU A 140 -29.80 14.48 -46.96
C LEU A 140 -29.47 15.39 -48.15
N LYS A 141 -28.20 15.78 -48.31
CA LYS A 141 -27.74 16.70 -49.35
C LYS A 141 -27.75 16.12 -50.76
N LYS A 142 -27.40 14.84 -50.92
CA LYS A 142 -27.24 14.20 -52.24
C LYS A 142 -28.49 13.49 -52.73
N LEU A 143 -29.37 13.06 -51.83
CA LEU A 143 -30.55 12.29 -52.19
C LEU A 143 -31.84 13.05 -51.87
N LEU A 144 -32.07 13.38 -50.60
CA LEU A 144 -33.37 13.86 -50.15
C LEU A 144 -33.70 15.27 -50.68
N LEU A 145 -32.76 16.23 -50.55
CA LEU A 145 -32.96 17.59 -51.03
C LEU A 145 -33.14 17.67 -52.57
N PRO A 146 -32.35 16.96 -53.39
CA PRO A 146 -32.57 16.92 -54.84
C PRO A 146 -33.92 16.30 -55.24
N ILE A 147 -34.37 15.24 -54.56
CA ILE A 147 -35.70 14.65 -54.80
C ILE A 147 -36.78 15.68 -54.51
N LEU A 148 -36.69 16.40 -53.39
CA LEU A 148 -37.67 17.41 -53.00
C LEU A 148 -37.70 18.60 -53.99
N ASP A 149 -36.55 19.11 -54.42
CA ASP A 149 -36.48 20.14 -55.48
C ASP A 149 -37.07 19.63 -56.80
N GLY A 150 -36.83 18.38 -57.16
CA GLY A 150 -37.41 17.73 -58.34
C GLY A 150 -38.94 17.65 -58.29
N LEU A 151 -39.51 17.24 -57.16
CA LEU A 151 -40.96 17.18 -56.96
C LEU A 151 -41.61 18.57 -57.02
N LEU A 152 -40.97 19.58 -56.43
CA LEU A 152 -41.44 20.97 -56.49
C LEU A 152 -41.44 21.50 -57.92
N LYS A 153 -40.40 21.20 -58.71
CA LYS A 153 -40.35 21.55 -60.14
C LYS A 153 -41.43 20.85 -60.94
N LEU A 154 -41.66 19.56 -60.69
CA LEU A 154 -42.69 18.77 -61.37
C LEU A 154 -44.09 19.34 -61.10
N ASN A 155 -44.40 19.60 -59.83
CA ASN A 155 -45.69 20.18 -59.45
C ASN A 155 -45.88 21.59 -60.02
N ASN A 156 -44.82 22.41 -60.07
CA ASN A 156 -44.87 23.70 -60.75
C ASN A 156 -45.13 23.57 -62.25
N ALA A 157 -44.54 22.57 -62.92
CA ALA A 157 -44.78 22.30 -64.33
C ALA A 157 -46.21 21.81 -64.60
N MET A 158 -46.77 21.01 -63.70
CA MET A 158 -48.18 20.58 -63.76
C MET A 158 -49.17 21.72 -63.49
N ASN A 159 -48.72 22.80 -62.84
CA ASN A 159 -49.52 23.99 -62.55
C ASN A 159 -49.53 25.02 -63.71
N ILE A 160 -49.27 24.56 -64.93
CA ILE A 160 -49.23 25.38 -66.15
C ILE A 160 -50.17 24.74 -67.18
N ASP A 161 -51.02 25.55 -67.83
CA ASP A 161 -51.88 25.10 -68.91
C ASP A 161 -51.10 24.89 -70.24
N ASN A 162 -51.76 24.32 -71.25
CA ASN A 162 -51.14 24.11 -72.57
C ASN A 162 -50.71 25.42 -73.28
N ASN A 163 -51.16 26.59 -72.80
CA ASN A 163 -50.84 27.91 -73.32
C ASN A 163 -49.75 28.62 -72.48
N GLY A 164 -49.15 27.94 -71.49
CA GLY A 164 -48.13 28.50 -70.62
C GLY A 164 -48.64 29.38 -69.48
N ARG A 165 -49.96 29.41 -69.22
CA ARG A 165 -50.59 30.20 -68.16
C ARG A 165 -50.63 29.40 -66.85
N VAL A 166 -50.40 30.09 -65.75
CA VAL A 166 -50.46 29.48 -64.41
C VAL A 166 -51.92 29.17 -64.06
N LEU A 167 -52.19 27.93 -63.66
CA LEU A 167 -53.53 27.51 -63.24
C LEU A 167 -53.88 28.09 -61.86
N ASP A 168 -52.95 28.00 -60.90
CA ASP A 168 -53.08 28.56 -59.56
C ASP A 168 -51.82 29.35 -59.16
N ALA A 169 -51.97 30.67 -59.06
CA ALA A 169 -50.88 31.58 -58.71
C ALA A 169 -50.40 31.44 -57.26
N ASP A 170 -51.30 31.11 -56.32
CA ASP A 170 -50.93 30.91 -54.92
C ASP A 170 -50.13 29.62 -54.76
N CYS A 171 -50.56 28.55 -55.45
CA CYS A 171 -49.84 27.28 -55.49
C CYS A 171 -48.42 27.45 -56.07
N ARG A 172 -48.28 28.21 -57.17
CA ARG A 172 -46.97 28.55 -57.75
C ARG A 172 -46.09 29.33 -56.76
N SER A 173 -46.66 30.30 -56.04
CA SER A 173 -45.92 31.08 -55.04
C SER A 173 -45.42 30.19 -53.90
N LYS A 174 -46.25 29.27 -53.39
CA LYS A 174 -45.87 28.31 -52.34
C LYS A 174 -44.74 27.39 -52.78
N PHE A 175 -44.80 26.83 -53.98
CA PHE A 175 -43.74 25.95 -54.48
C PHE A 175 -42.40 26.68 -54.66
N GLU A 176 -42.40 27.92 -55.16
CA GLU A 176 -41.17 28.71 -55.24
C GLU A 176 -40.59 29.04 -53.85
N ARG A 177 -41.44 29.34 -52.86
CA ARG A 177 -40.99 29.54 -51.47
C ARG A 177 -40.37 28.27 -50.88
N TYR A 178 -41.02 27.11 -51.03
CA TYR A 178 -40.46 25.85 -50.57
C TYR A 178 -39.16 25.50 -51.29
N ARG A 179 -39.05 25.83 -52.57
CA ARG A 179 -37.83 25.62 -53.33
C ARG A 179 -36.69 26.50 -52.84
N ALA A 180 -36.95 27.77 -52.53
CA ALA A 180 -35.97 28.64 -51.90
C ALA A 180 -35.53 28.10 -50.53
N GLN A 181 -36.46 27.57 -49.74
CA GLN A 181 -36.16 26.92 -48.46
C GLN A 181 -35.26 25.68 -48.62
N VAL A 182 -35.53 24.82 -49.61
CA VAL A 182 -34.69 23.65 -49.93
C VAL A 182 -33.28 24.05 -50.35
N ASN A 183 -33.15 25.11 -51.14
CA ASN A 183 -31.85 25.62 -51.55
C ASN A 183 -31.07 26.22 -50.37
N ASN A 184 -31.73 26.97 -49.49
CA ASN A 184 -31.11 27.49 -48.26
C ASN A 184 -30.62 26.34 -47.35
N CYS A 185 -31.43 25.29 -47.21
CA CYS A 185 -31.07 24.06 -46.50
C CYS A 185 -29.81 23.41 -47.08
N ARG A 186 -29.73 23.31 -48.41
CA ARG A 186 -28.59 22.70 -49.12
C ARG A 186 -27.28 23.45 -48.87
N GLU A 187 -27.36 24.77 -48.73
CA GLU A 187 -26.22 25.65 -48.50
C GLU A 187 -25.88 25.83 -47.00
N GLY A 188 -26.63 25.17 -46.11
CA GLY A 188 -26.42 25.26 -44.66
C GLY A 188 -26.78 26.62 -44.07
N ARG A 189 -27.61 27.41 -44.75
CA ARG A 189 -28.08 28.71 -44.23
C ARG A 189 -29.28 28.49 -43.30
N ILE A 190 -29.22 29.07 -42.11
CA ILE A 190 -30.32 29.01 -41.12
C ILE A 190 -31.52 29.78 -41.67
N PHE A 191 -32.71 29.19 -41.52
CA PHE A 191 -33.98 29.85 -41.82
C PHE A 191 -34.19 31.04 -40.89
N VAL A 192 -34.22 32.26 -41.45
CA VAL A 192 -34.76 33.47 -40.81
C VAL A 192 -36.01 33.87 -41.56
#